data_AF-A0A953GS65-F1
#
_entry.id   AF-A0A953GS65-F1
#
_cell.length_a   1.000
_cell.length_b   1.000
_cell.length_c   1.000
_cell.angle_alpha   90.00
_cell.angle_beta   90.00
_cell.angle_gamma   90.00
#
_symmetry.space_group_name_H-M   'P 1'
#
loop_
_entity.id
_entity.type
_entity.pdbx_description
1 polymer ?
#
loop_
_entity_poly.entity_id
_entity_poly.type
_entity_poly.pdbx_seq_one_letter_code
_entity_poly.pdbx_strand_id
1 'polypeptide(L)'
;LALQGGANRFVLFRDQFTGLEYLHPSDELIEDGMHFELGPYECHVFTGIREIVDPDGRYAALAASLHGAGVPDIEEALRMAYLQPLHSAYRALVNAHTFEALLAEAPEPRRETMNMIEARCRALFEEASELAQAGLSEAAIEGMAGETRLEVERALATQPVIDTPEKWSFVFPWLFTHMLGRVVAAGDRSDPGALGRARMAEWRLNGIIEAALRDYGRSSEEAWRATALTRALVVHQDWHRKTASEAPAIIRALAADVDVRDHWRVNEWQGVTYYNREGFDELLARMLLIGAIDIAPEPGQKDAKLKRFFSAYDALKAAEPGSDYDLNKLVREVSA
;
A
#
# COMPACT_ATOMS: atom_id res chain seq x y z
N LEU A 1 -16.99 27.45 -30.64
CA LEU A 1 -16.91 26.15 -29.94
C LEU A 1 -18.04 25.19 -30.29
N ALA A 2 -19.20 25.66 -30.82
CA ALA A 2 -20.31 24.79 -31.25
C ALA A 2 -20.72 23.76 -30.18
N LEU A 3 -20.77 24.21 -28.92
CA LEU A 3 -21.18 23.42 -27.77
C LEU A 3 -22.66 23.07 -27.91
N GLN A 4 -23.03 21.84 -27.54
CA GLN A 4 -24.42 21.39 -27.62
C GLN A 4 -25.20 21.78 -26.37
N GLY A 5 -24.53 21.85 -25.21
CA GLY A 5 -25.18 22.12 -23.93
C GLY A 5 -26.02 20.94 -23.43
N GLY A 6 -26.47 21.05 -22.18
CA GLY A 6 -27.23 20.03 -21.47
C GLY A 6 -26.65 19.71 -20.09
N ALA A 7 -27.55 19.36 -19.17
CA ALA A 7 -27.24 19.16 -17.75
C ALA A 7 -26.17 18.08 -17.45
N ASN A 8 -25.87 17.19 -18.40
CA ASN A 8 -24.85 16.14 -18.27
C ASN A 8 -23.67 16.35 -19.20
N ARG A 9 -23.38 17.59 -19.61
CA ARG A 9 -22.28 17.90 -20.51
C ARG A 9 -21.32 18.89 -19.91
N PHE A 10 -20.03 18.60 -20.07
CA PHE A 10 -18.96 19.42 -19.56
C PHE A 10 -17.96 19.73 -20.67
N VAL A 11 -17.33 20.90 -20.61
CA VAL A 11 -16.22 21.25 -21.49
C VAL A 11 -14.93 21.07 -20.72
N LEU A 12 -14.04 20.27 -21.32
CA LEU A 12 -12.68 20.08 -20.85
C LEU A 12 -11.73 20.85 -21.76
N PHE A 13 -10.81 21.60 -21.15
CA PHE A 13 -9.78 22.33 -21.87
C PHE A 13 -8.53 22.48 -21.01
N ARG A 14 -7.39 22.71 -21.67
CA ARG A 14 -6.09 22.84 -21.00
C ARG A 14 -5.45 24.18 -21.31
N ASP A 15 -4.98 24.87 -20.29
CA ASP A 15 -4.08 26.02 -20.45
C ASP A 15 -2.64 25.53 -20.63
N GLN A 16 -2.03 25.82 -21.77
CA GLN A 16 -0.66 25.42 -22.09
C GLN A 16 0.38 26.14 -21.24
N PHE A 17 0.07 27.33 -20.70
CA PHE A 17 1.04 28.09 -19.93
C PHE A 17 1.17 27.57 -18.49
N THR A 18 0.03 27.37 -17.81
CA THR A 18 -0.01 26.81 -16.45
C THR A 18 0.10 25.27 -16.44
N GLY A 19 -0.23 24.64 -17.56
CA GLY A 19 -0.29 23.18 -17.68
C GLY A 19 -1.54 22.56 -17.05
N LEU A 20 -2.48 23.36 -16.53
CA LEU A 20 -3.70 22.91 -15.86
C LEU A 20 -4.83 22.63 -16.85
N GLU A 21 -5.63 21.64 -16.50
CA GLU A 21 -6.88 21.25 -17.12
C GLU A 21 -8.07 21.77 -16.30
N TYR A 22 -9.11 22.20 -17.01
CA TYR A 22 -10.31 22.79 -16.44
C TYR A 22 -11.52 22.00 -16.89
N LEU A 23 -12.54 21.97 -16.03
CA LEU A 23 -13.79 21.26 -16.25
C LEU A 23 -14.96 22.17 -15.86
N HIS A 24 -15.74 22.59 -16.85
CA HIS A 24 -16.91 23.46 -16.64
C HIS A 24 -18.18 22.83 -17.22
N PRO A 25 -19.34 23.03 -16.59
CA PRO A 25 -20.62 22.76 -17.22
C PRO A 25 -20.71 23.45 -18.58
N SER A 26 -21.23 22.74 -19.59
CA SER A 26 -21.31 23.30 -20.95
C SER A 26 -22.30 24.47 -21.03
N ASP A 27 -23.38 24.39 -20.26
CA ASP A 27 -24.41 25.43 -20.22
C ASP A 27 -23.87 26.73 -19.61
N GLU A 28 -23.07 26.66 -18.55
CA GLU A 28 -22.40 27.83 -17.94
C GLU A 28 -21.54 28.58 -18.97
N LEU A 29 -20.77 27.85 -19.78
CA LEU A 29 -19.95 28.45 -20.84
C LEU A 29 -20.76 28.98 -22.03
N ILE A 30 -21.95 28.44 -22.29
CA ILE A 30 -22.85 28.92 -23.34
C ILE A 30 -23.55 30.20 -22.89
N GLU A 31 -24.00 30.26 -21.64
CA GLU A 31 -24.79 31.36 -21.09
C GLU A 31 -23.91 32.54 -20.65
N ASP A 32 -22.87 32.26 -19.86
CA ASP A 32 -22.04 33.30 -19.22
C ASP A 32 -20.71 33.56 -19.97
N GLY A 33 -20.33 32.65 -20.87
CA GLY A 33 -19.03 32.69 -21.54
C GLY A 33 -17.87 32.35 -20.59
N MET A 34 -16.63 32.61 -21.02
CA MET A 34 -15.46 32.52 -20.15
C MET A 34 -15.05 33.91 -19.67
N HIS A 35 -14.98 34.09 -18.36
CA HIS A 35 -14.46 35.31 -17.74
C HIS A 35 -12.96 35.19 -17.49
N PHE A 36 -12.19 36.23 -17.84
CA PHE A 36 -10.76 36.30 -17.60
C PHE A 36 -10.39 37.68 -17.04
N GLU A 37 -9.65 37.66 -15.93
CA GLU A 37 -8.90 38.83 -15.47
C GLU A 37 -7.42 38.56 -15.75
N LEU A 38 -6.81 39.37 -16.63
CA LEU A 38 -5.40 39.23 -16.98
C LEU A 38 -4.58 40.27 -16.22
N GLY A 39 -3.62 39.81 -15.43
CA GLY A 39 -2.58 40.63 -14.83
C GLY A 39 -1.54 41.12 -15.86
N PRO A 40 -0.58 41.96 -15.43
CA PRO A 40 0.51 42.40 -16.30
C PRO A 40 1.33 41.21 -16.80
N TYR A 41 1.47 41.08 -18.12
CA TYR A 41 2.21 40.00 -18.81
C TYR A 41 1.59 38.59 -18.67
N GLU A 42 0.34 38.48 -18.20
CA GLU A 42 -0.37 37.22 -18.15
C GLU A 42 -0.93 36.82 -19.52
N CYS A 43 -0.79 35.54 -19.88
CA CYS A 43 -1.28 34.99 -21.13
C CYS A 43 -1.81 33.57 -20.87
N HIS A 44 -3.03 33.30 -21.32
CA HIS A 44 -3.60 31.96 -21.36
C HIS A 44 -3.65 31.45 -22.79
N VAL A 45 -3.29 30.17 -22.96
CA VAL A 45 -3.38 29.50 -24.27
C VAL A 45 -4.18 28.22 -24.08
N PHE A 46 -5.49 28.34 -24.25
CA PHE A 46 -6.40 27.21 -24.10
C PHE A 46 -6.41 26.32 -25.35
N THR A 47 -6.20 25.03 -25.12
CA THR A 47 -6.09 24.00 -26.15
C THR A 47 -6.90 22.76 -25.76
N GLY A 48 -7.09 21.85 -26.73
CA GLY A 48 -7.79 20.59 -26.46
C GLY A 48 -9.25 20.74 -26.05
N ILE A 49 -9.87 21.89 -26.38
CA ILE A 49 -11.25 22.20 -25.98
C ILE A 49 -12.19 21.17 -26.60
N ARG A 50 -12.86 20.41 -25.74
CA ARG A 50 -13.81 19.37 -26.15
C ARG A 50 -14.97 19.28 -25.17
N GLU A 51 -16.16 19.06 -25.69
CA GLU A 51 -17.35 18.74 -24.90
C GLU A 51 -17.40 17.23 -24.65
N ILE A 52 -17.69 16.84 -23.43
CA ILE A 52 -17.82 15.46 -22.98
C ILE A 52 -19.19 15.25 -22.32
N VAL A 53 -19.67 14.01 -22.37
CA VAL A 53 -20.91 13.59 -21.71
C VAL A 53 -20.56 12.89 -20.41
N ASP A 54 -21.30 13.21 -19.35
CA ASP A 54 -21.17 12.65 -18.01
C ASP A 54 -22.33 11.69 -17.71
N PRO A 55 -22.21 10.41 -18.08
CA PRO A 55 -23.31 9.45 -17.94
C PRO A 55 -23.55 9.03 -16.49
N ASP A 56 -22.53 9.10 -15.63
CA ASP A 56 -22.52 8.58 -14.26
C ASP A 56 -22.37 9.68 -13.19
N GLY A 57 -22.25 10.95 -13.59
CA GLY A 57 -22.23 12.09 -12.68
C GLY A 57 -20.84 12.39 -12.09
N ARG A 58 -19.79 11.68 -12.53
CA ARG A 58 -18.44 11.82 -11.97
C ARG A 58 -17.81 13.17 -12.32
N TYR A 59 -18.05 13.66 -13.54
CA TYR A 59 -17.54 14.96 -13.96
C TYR A 59 -18.30 16.09 -13.26
N ALA A 60 -19.61 15.94 -13.05
CA ALA A 60 -20.42 16.87 -12.29
C ALA A 60 -19.96 16.98 -10.84
N ALA A 61 -19.73 15.84 -10.17
CA ALA A 61 -19.21 15.82 -8.80
C ALA A 61 -17.82 16.47 -8.71
N LEU A 62 -16.92 16.17 -9.65
CA LEU A 62 -15.60 16.77 -9.68
C LEU A 62 -15.67 18.29 -9.92
N ALA A 63 -16.40 18.75 -10.94
CA ALA A 63 -16.58 20.17 -11.23
C ALA A 63 -17.14 20.92 -10.02
N ALA A 64 -18.14 20.34 -9.35
CA ALA A 64 -18.72 20.89 -8.13
C ALA A 64 -17.69 20.99 -6.99
N SER A 65 -16.72 20.07 -6.88
CA SER A 65 -15.65 20.13 -5.87
C SER A 65 -14.52 21.09 -6.20
N LEU A 66 -14.23 21.30 -7.49
CA LEU A 66 -13.14 22.17 -7.93
C LEU A 66 -13.52 23.65 -7.88
N HIS A 67 -14.81 23.99 -7.90
CA HIS A 67 -15.29 25.37 -7.90
C HIS A 67 -14.60 26.25 -8.97
N GLY A 68 -14.38 25.68 -10.17
CA GLY A 68 -13.69 26.34 -11.28
C GLY A 68 -12.16 26.33 -11.21
N ALA A 69 -11.56 25.78 -10.15
CA ALA A 69 -10.10 25.62 -10.08
C ALA A 69 -9.60 24.58 -11.09
N GLY A 70 -8.49 24.88 -11.76
CA GLY A 70 -7.82 23.95 -12.66
C GLY A 70 -7.00 22.90 -11.90
N VAL A 71 -6.87 21.71 -12.47
CA VAL A 71 -6.05 20.61 -11.94
C VAL A 71 -5.01 20.16 -12.97
N PRO A 72 -3.86 19.59 -12.57
CA PRO A 72 -2.86 19.13 -13.53
C PRO A 72 -3.35 18.04 -14.50
N ASP A 73 -4.29 17.20 -14.05
CA ASP A 73 -4.85 16.07 -14.81
C ASP A 73 -6.26 15.76 -14.27
N ILE A 74 -7.29 15.92 -15.10
CA ILE A 74 -8.69 15.67 -14.72
C ILE A 74 -8.96 14.18 -14.46
N GLU A 75 -8.34 13.28 -15.22
CA GLU A 75 -8.56 11.84 -15.06
C GLU A 75 -7.93 11.32 -13.76
N GLU A 76 -6.78 11.84 -13.36
CA GLU A 76 -6.21 11.55 -12.04
C GLU A 76 -7.07 12.17 -10.92
N ALA A 77 -7.61 13.39 -11.10
CA ALA A 77 -8.51 13.99 -10.12
C ALA A 77 -9.80 13.18 -9.94
N LEU A 78 -10.38 12.67 -11.02
CA LEU A 78 -11.52 11.74 -10.98
C LEU A 78 -11.17 10.45 -10.26
N ARG A 79 -10.01 9.84 -10.57
CA ARG A 79 -9.54 8.63 -9.90
C ARG A 79 -9.38 8.87 -8.39
N MET A 80 -8.78 9.98 -8.01
CA MET A 80 -8.60 10.37 -6.61
C MET A 80 -9.93 10.63 -5.89
N ALA A 81 -10.92 11.21 -6.57
CA ALA A 81 -12.27 11.39 -6.03
C ALA A 81 -12.95 10.03 -5.79
N TYR A 82 -12.85 9.12 -6.76
CA TYR A 82 -13.40 7.77 -6.64
C TYR A 82 -12.76 6.95 -5.51
N LEU A 83 -11.46 7.13 -5.26
CA LEU A 83 -10.73 6.46 -4.18
C LEU A 83 -11.00 7.05 -2.77
N GLN A 84 -11.74 8.16 -2.63
CA GLN A 84 -11.91 8.83 -1.34
C GLN A 84 -12.49 7.96 -0.22
N PRO A 85 -13.56 7.16 -0.44
CA PRO A 85 -14.11 6.31 0.61
C PRO A 85 -13.07 5.33 1.16
N LEU A 86 -12.36 4.62 0.26
CA LEU A 86 -11.26 3.73 0.63
C LEU A 86 -10.12 4.49 1.33
N HIS A 87 -9.71 5.66 0.82
CA HIS A 87 -8.66 6.47 1.42
C HIS A 87 -9.02 6.93 2.83
N SER A 88 -10.27 7.29 3.08
CA SER A 88 -10.78 7.66 4.40
C SER A 88 -10.70 6.47 5.36
N ALA A 89 -11.19 5.30 4.95
CA ALA A 89 -11.14 4.07 5.75
C ALA A 89 -9.69 3.65 6.05
N TYR A 90 -8.81 3.72 5.05
CA TYR A 90 -7.39 3.39 5.21
C TYR A 90 -6.66 4.39 6.11
N ARG A 91 -6.90 5.71 5.94
CA ARG A 91 -6.34 6.76 6.82
C ARG A 91 -6.81 6.63 8.26
N ALA A 92 -8.01 6.08 8.52
CA ALA A 92 -8.46 5.82 9.88
C ALA A 92 -7.58 4.78 10.62
N LEU A 93 -6.91 3.89 9.88
CA LEU A 93 -5.98 2.89 10.42
C LEU A 93 -4.51 3.35 10.34
N VAL A 94 -4.12 3.89 9.19
CA VAL A 94 -2.74 4.26 8.84
C VAL A 94 -2.55 5.76 9.05
N ASN A 95 -2.29 6.13 10.30
CA ASN A 95 -1.96 7.50 10.71
C ASN A 95 -1.17 7.48 12.03
N ALA A 96 -0.44 8.56 12.32
CA ALA A 96 0.38 8.69 13.52
C ALA A 96 -0.41 8.47 14.82
N HIS A 97 -1.62 9.05 14.93
CA HIS A 97 -2.44 8.95 16.14
C HIS A 97 -2.85 7.51 16.45
N THR A 98 -3.24 6.72 15.44
CA THR A 98 -3.55 5.30 15.62
C THR A 98 -2.33 4.51 16.05
N PHE A 99 -1.16 4.77 15.44
CA PHE A 99 0.09 4.08 15.80
C PHE A 99 0.51 4.38 17.24
N GLU A 100 0.46 5.64 17.65
CA GLU A 100 0.74 6.08 19.02
C GLU A 100 -0.22 5.46 20.03
N ALA A 101 -1.53 5.45 19.73
CA ALA A 101 -2.53 4.88 20.61
C ALA A 101 -2.33 3.38 20.83
N LEU A 102 -2.01 2.63 19.76
CA LEU A 102 -1.71 1.20 19.87
C LEU A 102 -0.46 0.94 20.70
N LEU A 103 0.61 1.70 20.48
CA LEU A 103 1.86 1.52 21.22
C LEU A 103 1.78 1.96 22.68
N ALA A 104 0.98 2.98 22.99
CA ALA A 104 0.76 3.43 24.36
C ALA A 104 0.08 2.36 25.23
N GLU A 105 -0.64 1.42 24.62
CA GLU A 105 -1.31 0.32 25.30
C GLU A 105 -0.59 -1.02 25.10
N ALA A 106 0.52 -1.06 24.36
CA ALA A 106 1.31 -2.28 24.23
C ALA A 106 1.97 -2.66 25.57
N PRO A 107 2.17 -3.96 25.86
CA PRO A 107 1.85 -5.12 25.02
C PRO A 107 0.38 -5.59 25.10
N GLU A 108 -0.42 -5.02 26.01
CA GLU A 108 -1.77 -5.48 26.32
C GLU A 108 -2.80 -4.39 26.00
N PRO A 109 -3.21 -4.25 24.72
CA PRO A 109 -4.13 -3.20 24.31
C PRO A 109 -5.50 -3.35 24.97
N ARG A 110 -6.16 -2.23 25.26
CA ARG A 110 -7.51 -2.25 25.83
C ARG A 110 -8.50 -2.82 24.81
N ARG A 111 -9.50 -3.52 25.32
CA ARG A 111 -10.56 -4.12 24.51
C ARG A 111 -11.31 -3.07 23.68
N GLU A 112 -11.54 -1.88 24.22
CA GLU A 112 -12.20 -0.78 23.51
C GLU A 112 -11.38 -0.29 22.32
N THR A 113 -10.06 -0.16 22.47
CA THR A 113 -9.13 0.18 21.39
C THR A 113 -9.16 -0.87 20.29
N MET A 114 -9.09 -2.15 20.65
CA MET A 114 -9.13 -3.24 19.67
C MET A 114 -10.48 -3.35 18.95
N ASN A 115 -11.60 -3.10 19.64
CA ASN A 115 -12.92 -3.03 18.99
C ASN A 115 -12.99 -1.89 17.96
N MET A 116 -12.37 -0.74 18.26
CA MET A 116 -12.29 0.38 17.31
C MET A 116 -11.45 0.02 16.10
N ILE A 117 -10.29 -0.62 16.29
CA ILE A 117 -9.43 -1.08 15.17
C ILE A 117 -10.17 -2.07 14.29
N GLU A 118 -10.84 -3.06 14.88
CA GLU A 118 -11.63 -4.06 14.15
C GLU A 118 -12.77 -3.41 13.35
N ALA A 119 -13.49 -2.45 13.93
CA ALA A 119 -14.53 -1.70 13.21
C ALA A 119 -13.97 -0.89 12.03
N ARG A 120 -12.78 -0.28 12.19
CA ARG A 120 -12.10 0.43 11.10
C ARG A 120 -11.59 -0.53 10.00
N CYS A 121 -11.12 -1.72 10.38
CA CYS A 121 -10.74 -2.77 9.42
C CYS A 121 -11.95 -3.25 8.60
N ARG A 122 -13.11 -3.43 9.25
CA ARG A 122 -14.36 -3.76 8.56
C ARG A 122 -14.72 -2.73 7.50
N ALA A 123 -14.72 -1.44 7.86
CA ALA A 123 -14.98 -0.36 6.92
C ALA A 123 -13.95 -0.35 5.76
N LEU A 124 -12.67 -0.60 6.04
CA LEU A 124 -11.65 -0.73 4.99
C LEU A 124 -11.95 -1.88 4.03
N PHE A 125 -12.33 -3.06 4.54
CA PHE A 125 -12.61 -4.23 3.71
C PHE A 125 -13.94 -4.12 2.95
N GLU A 126 -14.92 -3.39 3.46
CA GLU A 126 -16.15 -3.02 2.74
C GLU A 126 -15.82 -2.17 1.51
N GLU A 127 -15.08 -1.07 1.70
CA GLU A 127 -14.68 -0.19 0.60
C GLU A 127 -13.74 -0.89 -0.40
N ALA A 128 -12.83 -1.73 0.10
CA ALA A 128 -11.96 -2.53 -0.76
C ALA A 128 -12.75 -3.56 -1.57
N SER A 129 -13.80 -4.15 -1.00
CA SER A 129 -14.66 -5.12 -1.69
C SER A 129 -15.47 -4.46 -2.79
N GLU A 130 -16.04 -3.28 -2.51
CA GLU A 130 -16.79 -2.49 -3.50
C GLU A 130 -15.87 -2.07 -4.65
N LEU A 131 -14.71 -1.49 -4.34
CA LEU A 131 -13.75 -1.01 -5.32
C LEU A 131 -13.18 -2.14 -6.20
N ALA A 132 -12.93 -3.30 -5.60
CA ALA A 132 -12.46 -4.49 -6.31
C ALA A 132 -13.59 -5.25 -7.01
N GLN A 133 -14.86 -4.86 -6.82
CA GLN A 133 -16.05 -5.63 -7.23
C GLN A 133 -15.96 -7.11 -6.77
N ALA A 134 -15.42 -7.33 -5.57
CA ALA A 134 -15.17 -8.66 -5.02
C ALA A 134 -16.46 -9.35 -4.56
N GLY A 135 -17.50 -8.59 -4.22
CA GLY A 135 -18.78 -9.13 -3.77
C GLY A 135 -18.65 -9.99 -2.50
N LEU A 136 -17.75 -9.62 -1.58
CA LEU A 136 -17.58 -10.30 -0.31
C LEU A 136 -18.86 -10.20 0.53
N SER A 137 -19.20 -11.27 1.24
CA SER A 137 -20.30 -11.25 2.21
C SER A 137 -19.87 -10.51 3.48
N GLU A 138 -20.85 -10.01 4.23
CA GLU A 138 -20.62 -9.39 5.55
C GLU A 138 -19.81 -10.31 6.47
N ALA A 139 -20.15 -11.60 6.54
CA ALA A 139 -19.41 -12.57 7.35
C ALA A 139 -17.95 -12.76 6.91
N ALA A 140 -17.64 -12.63 5.61
CA ALA A 140 -16.26 -12.70 5.13
C ALA A 140 -15.47 -11.45 5.55
N ILE A 141 -16.08 -10.27 5.43
CA ILE A 141 -15.51 -8.99 5.87
C ILE A 141 -15.27 -9.01 7.40
N GLU A 142 -16.24 -9.50 8.18
CA GLU A 142 -16.10 -9.69 9.62
C GLU A 142 -14.95 -10.65 9.97
N GLY A 143 -14.85 -11.78 9.27
CA GLY A 143 -13.75 -12.73 9.45
C GLY A 143 -12.39 -12.11 9.18
N MET A 144 -12.27 -11.33 8.10
CA MET A 144 -11.04 -10.61 7.76
C MET A 144 -10.67 -9.56 8.81
N ALA A 145 -11.63 -8.76 9.27
CA ALA A 145 -11.40 -7.77 10.33
C ALA A 145 -10.99 -8.43 11.66
N GLY A 146 -11.61 -9.56 12.02
CA GLY A 146 -11.23 -10.35 13.19
C GLY A 146 -9.82 -10.94 13.08
N GLU A 147 -9.41 -11.40 11.90
CA GLU A 147 -8.04 -11.88 11.63
C GLU A 147 -7.03 -10.74 11.82
N THR A 148 -7.26 -9.57 11.21
CA THR A 148 -6.40 -8.38 11.38
C THR A 148 -6.32 -7.94 12.85
N ARG A 149 -7.44 -7.97 13.58
CA ARG A 149 -7.47 -7.65 15.02
C ARG A 149 -6.51 -8.56 15.79
N LEU A 150 -6.56 -9.87 15.56
CA LEU A 150 -5.68 -10.83 16.23
C LEU A 150 -4.22 -10.62 15.85
N GLU A 151 -3.92 -10.30 14.59
CA GLU A 151 -2.55 -9.97 14.16
C GLU A 151 -2.02 -8.71 14.85
N VAL A 152 -2.84 -7.68 15.01
CA VAL A 152 -2.47 -6.46 15.74
C VAL A 152 -2.18 -6.77 17.21
N GLU A 153 -3.04 -7.54 17.89
CA GLU A 153 -2.81 -7.95 19.29
C GLU A 153 -1.49 -8.72 19.43
N ARG A 154 -1.20 -9.64 18.50
CA ARG A 154 0.05 -10.41 18.49
C ARG A 154 1.26 -9.57 18.19
N ALA A 155 1.15 -8.62 17.27
CA ALA A 155 2.22 -7.67 16.99
C ALA A 155 2.55 -6.88 18.27
N LEU A 156 1.55 -6.30 18.93
CA LEU A 156 1.76 -5.51 20.16
C LEU A 156 2.37 -6.33 21.30
N ALA A 157 2.03 -7.62 21.41
CA ALA A 157 2.67 -8.52 22.36
C ALA A 157 4.19 -8.70 22.13
N THR A 158 4.71 -8.37 20.94
CA THR A 158 6.15 -8.37 20.64
C THR A 158 6.90 -7.10 21.05
N GLN A 159 6.21 -6.09 21.60
CA GLN A 159 6.81 -4.81 22.04
C GLN A 159 8.05 -4.95 22.94
N PRO A 160 8.20 -5.95 23.83
CA PRO A 160 9.44 -6.15 24.58
C PRO A 160 10.68 -6.43 23.71
N VAL A 161 10.49 -6.88 22.47
CA VAL A 161 11.54 -7.13 21.46
C VAL A 161 11.60 -6.00 20.43
N ILE A 162 10.45 -5.40 20.12
CA ILE A 162 10.26 -4.24 19.24
C ILE A 162 10.05 -2.99 20.08
N ASP A 163 11.15 -2.52 20.64
CA ASP A 163 11.21 -1.48 21.66
C ASP A 163 11.35 -0.05 21.11
N THR A 164 11.47 0.11 19.80
CA THR A 164 11.80 1.37 19.13
C THR A 164 10.76 1.72 18.07
N PRO A 165 10.28 2.98 18.00
CA PRO A 165 9.32 3.43 16.99
C PRO A 165 9.75 3.14 15.54
N GLU A 166 11.05 3.12 15.27
CA GLU A 166 11.64 2.86 13.95
C GLU A 166 11.31 1.43 13.48
N LYS A 167 11.38 0.45 14.38
CA LYS A 167 11.03 -0.93 14.07
C LYS A 167 9.52 -1.10 13.82
N TRP A 168 8.67 -0.23 14.35
CA TRP A 168 7.22 -0.23 14.09
C TRP A 168 6.83 0.41 12.76
N SER A 169 7.76 1.14 12.12
CA SER A 169 7.47 1.96 10.92
C SER A 169 7.10 1.13 9.69
N PHE A 170 7.35 -0.18 9.67
CA PHE A 170 6.86 -1.08 8.62
C PHE A 170 5.77 -2.04 9.09
N VAL A 171 5.69 -2.32 10.40
CA VAL A 171 4.76 -3.30 10.98
C VAL A 171 3.32 -2.82 10.83
N PHE A 172 3.01 -1.58 11.25
CA PHE A 172 1.65 -1.07 11.12
C PHE A 172 1.19 -0.91 9.67
N PRO A 173 2.00 -0.32 8.76
CA PRO A 173 1.62 -0.31 7.35
C PRO A 173 1.41 -1.70 6.78
N TRP A 174 2.24 -2.69 7.16
CA TRP A 174 2.04 -4.07 6.70
C TRP A 174 0.73 -4.67 7.22
N LEU A 175 0.47 -4.61 8.53
CA LEU A 175 -0.74 -5.14 9.19
C LEU A 175 -2.03 -4.68 8.53
N PHE A 176 -2.11 -3.40 8.17
CA PHE A 176 -3.34 -2.83 7.58
C PHE A 176 -3.40 -2.93 6.04
N THR A 177 -2.42 -3.57 5.39
CA THR A 177 -2.33 -3.61 3.92
C THR A 177 -2.26 -5.02 3.35
N HIS A 178 -1.59 -5.95 4.01
CA HIS A 178 -1.27 -7.25 3.40
C HIS A 178 -2.53 -8.08 3.06
N MET A 179 -3.58 -7.96 3.87
CA MET A 179 -4.87 -8.61 3.63
C MET A 179 -5.66 -8.02 2.45
N LEU A 180 -5.33 -6.80 2.00
CA LEU A 180 -6.01 -6.20 0.85
C LEU A 180 -5.82 -7.03 -0.41
N GLY A 181 -4.74 -7.81 -0.54
CA GLY A 181 -4.57 -8.75 -1.66
C GLY A 181 -5.54 -9.95 -1.65
N ARG A 182 -6.23 -10.19 -0.54
CA ARG A 182 -7.18 -11.32 -0.37
C ARG A 182 -8.64 -10.93 -0.67
N VAL A 183 -8.92 -9.64 -0.89
CA VAL A 183 -10.27 -9.15 -1.22
C VAL A 183 -10.58 -9.43 -2.69
N VAL A 184 -10.91 -10.66 -3.04
CA VAL A 184 -11.10 -11.09 -4.43
C VAL A 184 -12.49 -11.67 -4.67
N ALA A 185 -12.94 -11.60 -5.93
CA ALA A 185 -14.18 -12.24 -6.32
C ALA A 185 -14.11 -13.77 -6.16
N ALA A 186 -15.27 -14.39 -5.92
CA ALA A 186 -15.36 -15.83 -5.77
C ALA A 186 -14.78 -16.56 -6.99
N GLY A 187 -13.77 -17.41 -6.75
CA GLY A 187 -13.10 -18.20 -7.79
C GLY A 187 -11.89 -17.54 -8.45
N ASP A 188 -11.59 -16.28 -8.12
CA ASP A 188 -10.31 -15.65 -8.47
C ASP A 188 -9.15 -16.38 -7.76
N ARG A 189 -8.10 -16.67 -8.53
CA ARG A 189 -6.91 -17.41 -8.07
C ARG A 189 -5.63 -16.58 -8.15
N SER A 190 -5.79 -15.25 -8.27
CA SER A 190 -4.67 -14.31 -8.23
C SER A 190 -3.85 -14.51 -6.96
N ASP A 191 -2.52 -14.43 -7.10
CA ASP A 191 -1.62 -14.48 -5.96
C ASP A 191 -1.89 -13.28 -5.03
N PRO A 192 -2.25 -13.50 -3.75
CA PRO A 192 -2.60 -12.42 -2.85
C PRO A 192 -1.46 -11.40 -2.65
N GLY A 193 -0.21 -11.85 -2.65
CA GLY A 193 0.94 -10.95 -2.52
C GLY A 193 1.09 -10.02 -3.71
N ALA A 194 1.06 -10.58 -4.93
CA ALA A 194 1.11 -9.82 -6.17
C ALA A 194 -0.06 -8.85 -6.31
N LEU A 195 -1.29 -9.30 -5.99
CA LEU A 195 -2.48 -8.46 -6.05
C LEU A 195 -2.45 -7.36 -4.98
N GLY A 196 -1.96 -7.66 -3.77
CA GLY A 196 -1.75 -6.66 -2.73
C GLY A 196 -0.82 -5.54 -3.19
N ARG A 197 0.31 -5.88 -3.81
CA ARG A 197 1.23 -4.88 -4.40
C ARG A 197 0.55 -4.05 -5.49
N ALA A 198 -0.19 -4.69 -6.41
CA ALA A 198 -0.91 -3.99 -7.47
C ALA A 198 -1.90 -2.98 -6.90
N ARG A 199 -2.68 -3.39 -5.89
CA ARG A 199 -3.65 -2.54 -5.18
C ARG A 199 -3.00 -1.37 -4.46
N MET A 200 -1.85 -1.55 -3.84
CA MET A 200 -1.13 -0.43 -3.24
C MET A 200 -0.81 0.68 -4.27
N ALA A 201 -0.47 0.29 -5.50
CA ALA A 201 -0.18 1.22 -6.59
C ALA A 201 -1.46 1.81 -7.21
N GLU A 202 -2.43 0.97 -7.55
CA GLU A 202 -3.70 1.35 -8.18
C GLU A 202 -4.55 2.23 -7.27
N TRP A 203 -4.59 1.91 -5.97
CA TRP A 203 -5.35 2.64 -4.96
C TRP A 203 -4.53 3.74 -4.29
N ARG A 204 -3.33 4.05 -4.79
CA ARG A 204 -2.47 5.15 -4.33
C ARG A 204 -2.15 5.11 -2.81
N LEU A 205 -2.04 3.92 -2.22
CA LEU A 205 -1.85 3.77 -0.77
C LEU A 205 -0.45 4.19 -0.31
N ASN A 206 0.56 4.10 -1.17
CA ASN A 206 1.94 4.47 -0.84
C ASN A 206 2.03 5.89 -0.28
N GLY A 207 1.36 6.87 -0.90
CA GLY A 207 1.38 8.25 -0.44
C GLY A 207 0.72 8.46 0.92
N ILE A 208 -0.27 7.62 1.27
CA ILE A 208 -0.92 7.65 2.59
C ILE A 208 0.03 7.08 3.64
N ILE A 209 0.69 5.96 3.36
CA ILE A 209 1.70 5.36 4.26
C ILE A 209 2.84 6.36 4.50
N GLU A 210 3.37 6.96 3.44
CA GLU A 210 4.47 7.92 3.55
C GLU A 210 4.08 9.18 4.33
N ALA A 211 2.83 9.67 4.17
CA ALA A 211 2.32 10.78 4.98
C ALA A 211 2.17 10.38 6.45
N ALA A 212 1.55 9.24 6.73
CA ALA A 212 1.38 8.73 8.09
C ALA A 212 2.71 8.55 8.83
N LEU A 213 3.74 8.03 8.14
CA LEU A 213 5.06 7.85 8.73
C LEU A 213 5.78 9.19 8.99
N ARG A 214 5.63 10.17 8.10
CA ARG A 214 6.18 11.52 8.33
C ARG A 214 5.51 12.20 9.52
N ASP A 215 4.19 12.12 9.62
CA ASP A 215 3.43 12.64 10.76
C ASP A 215 3.80 11.90 12.06
N TYR A 216 4.22 10.63 11.95
CA TYR A 216 4.77 9.81 13.04
C TYR A 216 6.26 10.09 13.35
N GLY A 217 6.84 11.14 12.76
CA GLY A 217 8.20 11.58 13.07
C GLY A 217 9.31 10.88 12.27
N ARG A 218 8.98 10.28 11.12
CA ARG A 218 9.98 9.78 10.15
C ARG A 218 10.39 10.88 9.16
N SER A 219 11.65 10.86 8.74
CA SER A 219 12.09 11.63 7.58
C SER A 219 11.44 11.11 6.30
N SER A 220 11.42 11.94 5.25
CA SER A 220 10.91 11.51 3.93
C SER A 220 11.64 10.28 3.38
N GLU A 221 12.95 10.16 3.63
CA GLU A 221 13.72 8.98 3.21
C GLU A 221 13.32 7.72 3.99
N GLU A 222 13.17 7.82 5.32
CA GLU A 222 12.71 6.70 6.15
C GLU A 222 11.29 6.26 5.77
N ALA A 223 10.38 7.21 5.56
CA ALA A 223 9.01 6.93 5.13
C ALA A 223 8.95 6.23 3.77
N TRP A 224 9.76 6.68 2.81
CA TRP A 224 9.88 6.05 1.49
C TRP A 224 10.46 4.64 1.58
N ARG A 225 11.56 4.45 2.34
CA ARG A 225 12.18 3.13 2.55
C ARG A 225 11.24 2.14 3.26
N ALA A 226 10.53 2.60 4.30
CA ALA A 226 9.57 1.78 5.02
C ALA A 226 8.39 1.39 4.12
N THR A 227 7.88 2.30 3.29
CA THR A 227 6.82 2.00 2.31
C THR A 227 7.25 0.98 1.27
N ALA A 228 8.47 1.09 0.73
CA ALA A 228 9.03 0.13 -0.21
C ALA A 228 9.16 -1.27 0.40
N LEU A 229 9.67 -1.33 1.62
CA LEU A 229 9.74 -2.56 2.39
C LEU A 229 8.35 -3.14 2.70
N THR A 230 7.34 -2.32 3.04
CA THR A 230 5.97 -2.80 3.21
C THR A 230 5.47 -3.48 1.94
N ARG A 231 5.70 -2.91 0.76
CA ARG A 231 5.37 -3.56 -0.52
C ARG A 231 6.07 -4.92 -0.69
N ALA A 232 7.36 -4.99 -0.38
CA ALA A 232 8.11 -6.25 -0.43
C ALA A 232 7.50 -7.29 0.53
N LEU A 233 7.22 -6.91 1.77
CA LEU A 233 6.64 -7.80 2.78
C LEU A 233 5.20 -8.22 2.45
N VAL A 234 4.43 -7.39 1.73
CA VAL A 234 3.11 -7.77 1.20
C VAL A 234 3.24 -8.87 0.14
N VAL A 235 4.20 -8.76 -0.79
CA VAL A 235 4.44 -9.80 -1.80
C VAL A 235 4.90 -11.10 -1.17
N HIS A 236 5.85 -11.03 -0.25
CA HIS A 236 6.49 -12.21 0.33
C HIS A 236 5.81 -12.67 1.63
N GLN A 237 4.58 -12.23 1.93
CA GLN A 237 3.89 -12.47 3.21
C GLN A 237 3.74 -13.96 3.57
N ASP A 238 3.53 -14.83 2.57
CA ASP A 238 3.34 -16.27 2.75
C ASP A 238 4.65 -17.07 2.87
N TRP A 239 5.81 -16.41 2.99
CA TRP A 239 7.11 -17.09 3.10
C TRP A 239 7.13 -18.12 4.23
N HIS A 240 6.43 -17.84 5.33
CA HIS A 240 6.41 -18.65 6.55
C HIS A 240 5.63 -19.98 6.40
N ARG A 241 4.83 -20.12 5.33
CA ARG A 241 4.09 -21.36 5.01
C ARG A 241 4.96 -22.37 4.27
N LYS A 242 6.09 -21.91 3.73
CA LYS A 242 7.07 -22.68 2.96
C LYS A 242 8.07 -23.37 3.88
N THR A 243 8.72 -24.39 3.35
CA THR A 243 9.68 -25.26 4.06
C THR A 243 11.12 -25.02 3.58
N ALA A 244 12.11 -25.60 4.27
CA ALA A 244 13.51 -25.56 3.82
C ALA A 244 13.70 -26.00 2.36
N SER A 245 12.96 -27.00 1.86
CA SER A 245 13.04 -27.42 0.46
C SER A 245 12.54 -26.38 -0.54
N GLU A 246 11.80 -25.38 -0.08
CA GLU A 246 11.28 -24.27 -0.88
C GLU A 246 12.11 -22.98 -0.71
N ALA A 247 13.12 -22.97 0.18
CA ALA A 247 14.04 -21.84 0.34
C ALA A 247 14.70 -21.39 -0.97
N PRO A 248 15.08 -22.30 -1.93
CA PRO A 248 15.58 -21.88 -3.24
C PRO A 248 14.59 -21.04 -4.05
N ALA A 249 13.28 -21.33 -3.93
CA ALA A 249 12.25 -20.54 -4.60
C ALA A 249 12.06 -19.18 -3.91
N ILE A 250 12.15 -19.14 -2.58
CA ILE A 250 12.05 -17.89 -1.80
C ILE A 250 13.19 -16.95 -2.17
N ILE A 251 14.45 -17.40 -2.12
CA ILE A 251 15.59 -16.52 -2.39
C ILE A 251 15.58 -15.99 -3.83
N ARG A 252 15.14 -16.80 -4.81
CA ARG A 252 15.01 -16.35 -6.21
C ARG A 252 13.93 -15.28 -6.34
N ALA A 253 12.80 -15.46 -5.66
CA ALA A 253 11.73 -14.46 -5.65
C ALA A 253 12.18 -13.15 -5.00
N LEU A 254 12.88 -13.22 -3.87
CA LEU A 254 13.47 -12.06 -3.20
C LEU A 254 14.52 -11.35 -4.10
N ALA A 255 15.44 -12.10 -4.69
CA ALA A 255 16.51 -11.55 -5.54
C ALA A 255 16.00 -10.90 -6.85
N ALA A 256 14.81 -11.29 -7.31
CA ALA A 256 14.14 -10.73 -8.49
C ALA A 256 13.23 -9.53 -8.18
N ASP A 257 12.85 -9.32 -6.92
CA ASP A 257 11.93 -8.25 -6.51
C ASP A 257 12.67 -6.90 -6.44
N VAL A 258 12.15 -5.90 -7.15
CA VAL A 258 12.76 -4.56 -7.22
C VAL A 258 12.86 -3.88 -5.86
N ASP A 259 11.83 -3.99 -5.01
CA ASP A 259 11.84 -3.35 -3.70
C ASP A 259 12.83 -4.04 -2.76
N VAL A 260 13.00 -5.36 -2.91
CA VAL A 260 14.01 -6.12 -2.16
C VAL A 260 15.42 -5.76 -2.63
N ARG A 261 15.66 -5.66 -3.94
CA ARG A 261 16.96 -5.27 -4.49
C ARG A 261 17.36 -3.86 -4.09
N ASP A 262 16.42 -2.92 -4.09
CA ASP A 262 16.64 -1.56 -3.62
C ASP A 262 16.95 -1.54 -2.11
N HIS A 263 16.21 -2.31 -1.32
CA HIS A 263 16.47 -2.45 0.12
C HIS A 263 17.84 -3.08 0.41
N TRP A 264 18.23 -4.11 -0.35
CA TRP A 264 19.54 -4.74 -0.30
C TRP A 264 20.65 -3.92 -0.97
N ARG A 265 20.34 -2.74 -1.51
CA ARG A 265 21.28 -1.84 -2.20
C ARG A 265 22.13 -2.60 -3.23
N VAL A 266 21.48 -3.46 -4.02
CA VAL A 266 22.16 -4.33 -4.97
C VAL A 266 22.87 -3.50 -6.04
N ASN A 267 24.16 -3.77 -6.25
CA ASN A 267 24.99 -3.07 -7.22
C ASN A 267 25.89 -4.02 -8.00
N GLU A 268 26.31 -3.62 -9.20
CA GLU A 268 27.25 -4.41 -10.01
C GLU A 268 28.63 -3.78 -10.01
N TRP A 269 29.65 -4.60 -9.77
CA TRP A 269 31.05 -4.18 -9.80
C TRP A 269 31.93 -5.29 -10.38
N GLN A 270 32.69 -4.99 -11.43
CA GLN A 270 33.57 -5.94 -12.12
C GLN A 270 32.90 -7.26 -12.52
N GLY A 271 31.63 -7.20 -12.93
CA GLY A 271 30.86 -8.38 -13.34
C GLY A 271 30.31 -9.23 -12.19
N VAL A 272 30.43 -8.77 -10.95
CA VAL A 272 29.83 -9.40 -9.76
C VAL A 272 28.66 -8.53 -9.27
N THR A 273 27.54 -9.16 -8.94
CA THR A 273 26.35 -8.51 -8.41
C THR A 273 26.38 -8.58 -6.89
N TYR A 274 26.77 -7.50 -6.22
CA TYR A 274 26.88 -7.44 -4.77
C TYR A 274 25.56 -7.05 -4.11
N TYR A 275 25.29 -7.57 -2.91
CA TYR A 275 24.21 -7.13 -2.04
C TYR A 275 24.75 -6.65 -0.69
N ASN A 276 24.04 -5.74 -0.05
CA ASN A 276 24.38 -5.24 1.28
C ASN A 276 23.91 -6.22 2.37
N ARG A 277 24.85 -6.67 3.20
CA ARG A 277 24.59 -7.60 4.30
C ARG A 277 23.56 -7.08 5.31
N GLU A 278 23.66 -5.81 5.70
CA GLU A 278 22.74 -5.24 6.70
C GLU A 278 21.30 -5.25 6.18
N GLY A 279 21.08 -4.87 4.92
CA GLY A 279 19.76 -4.93 4.28
C GLY A 279 19.22 -6.36 4.14
N PHE A 280 20.09 -7.35 3.88
CA PHE A 280 19.69 -8.76 3.89
C PHE A 280 19.23 -9.20 5.29
N ASP A 281 20.04 -8.93 6.31
CA ASP A 281 19.75 -9.29 7.70
C ASP A 281 18.50 -8.59 8.24
N GLU A 282 18.33 -7.32 7.89
CA GLU A 282 17.18 -6.51 8.27
C GLU A 282 15.90 -7.05 7.63
N LEU A 283 15.89 -7.38 6.32
CA LEU A 283 14.72 -7.97 5.67
C LEU A 283 14.37 -9.34 6.27
N LEU A 284 15.36 -10.21 6.48
CA LEU A 284 15.12 -11.54 7.06
C LEU A 284 14.52 -11.42 8.47
N ALA A 285 15.02 -10.51 9.30
CA ALA A 285 14.46 -10.26 10.63
C ALA A 285 13.00 -9.79 10.58
N ARG A 286 12.65 -8.97 9.57
CA ARG A 286 11.28 -8.48 9.36
C ARG A 286 10.34 -9.55 8.84
N MET A 287 10.82 -10.39 7.91
CA MET A 287 10.11 -11.59 7.47
C MET A 287 9.80 -12.47 8.67
N LEU A 288 10.81 -12.75 9.51
CA LEU A 288 10.63 -13.54 10.72
C LEU A 288 9.56 -12.95 11.64
N LEU A 289 9.57 -11.63 11.84
CA LEU A 289 8.55 -10.95 12.65
C LEU A 289 7.14 -11.14 12.09
N ILE A 290 6.90 -10.86 10.81
CA ILE A 290 5.55 -10.99 10.23
C ILE A 290 5.06 -12.44 10.28
N GLY A 291 5.97 -13.39 10.10
CA GLY A 291 5.64 -14.80 10.21
C GLY A 291 5.30 -15.21 11.65
N ALA A 292 5.95 -14.61 12.65
CA ALA A 292 5.63 -14.85 14.06
C ALA A 292 4.27 -14.25 14.43
N ILE A 293 3.92 -13.11 13.82
CA ILE A 293 2.60 -12.50 13.92
C ILE A 293 1.54 -13.40 13.27
N ASP A 294 1.77 -14.06 12.13
CA ASP A 294 0.73 -14.92 11.51
C ASP A 294 0.55 -16.27 12.25
N ILE A 295 1.63 -16.89 12.72
CA ILE A 295 1.59 -18.32 13.10
C ILE A 295 0.90 -18.67 14.41
N ALA A 296 0.72 -17.70 15.34
CA ALA A 296 0.24 -17.88 16.73
C ALA A 296 -0.15 -19.33 17.08
N PRO A 297 0.77 -20.12 17.67
CA PRO A 297 0.46 -21.53 17.94
C PRO A 297 -0.67 -21.61 18.96
N GLU A 298 -1.71 -22.40 18.66
CA GLU A 298 -2.69 -22.81 19.67
C GLU A 298 -1.97 -23.47 20.86
N PRO A 299 -2.47 -23.32 22.10
CA PRO A 299 -1.91 -23.99 23.27
C PRO A 299 -1.86 -25.52 23.05
N GLY A 300 -0.68 -26.05 22.71
CA GLY A 300 -0.45 -27.49 22.52
C GLY A 300 0.13 -27.92 21.16
N GLN A 301 0.12 -27.06 20.12
CA GLN A 301 0.71 -27.37 18.79
C GLN A 301 2.11 -26.78 18.56
N LYS A 302 2.83 -26.46 19.65
CA LYS A 302 4.01 -25.58 19.61
C LYS A 302 5.17 -26.12 18.75
N ASP A 303 5.56 -27.38 18.89
CA ASP A 303 6.91 -27.76 18.43
C ASP A 303 7.05 -28.03 16.92
N ALA A 304 6.07 -28.67 16.28
CA ALA A 304 6.19 -29.02 14.85
C ALA A 304 5.96 -27.81 13.93
N LYS A 305 4.99 -26.95 14.28
CA LYS A 305 4.69 -25.72 13.53
C LYS A 305 5.82 -24.70 13.67
N LEU A 306 6.39 -24.52 14.88
CA LEU A 306 7.58 -23.69 15.07
C LEU A 306 8.82 -24.24 14.34
N LYS A 307 9.08 -25.55 14.37
CA LYS A 307 10.23 -26.10 13.62
C LYS A 307 10.11 -25.88 12.12
N ARG A 308 8.92 -26.06 11.56
CA ARG A 308 8.65 -25.78 10.14
C ARG A 308 8.82 -24.28 9.83
N PHE A 309 8.36 -23.42 10.74
CA PHE A 309 8.43 -21.97 10.63
C PHE A 309 9.86 -21.44 10.47
N PHE A 310 10.81 -21.93 11.26
CA PHE A 310 12.20 -21.49 11.16
C PHE A 310 12.98 -22.15 10.01
N SER A 311 12.52 -23.30 9.48
CA SER A 311 13.32 -24.10 8.55
C SER A 311 13.72 -23.37 7.26
N ALA A 312 12.81 -22.58 6.67
CA ALA A 312 13.12 -21.78 5.48
C ALA A 312 14.03 -20.59 5.83
N TYR A 313 13.77 -19.92 6.96
CA TYR A 313 14.59 -18.82 7.46
C TYR A 313 16.04 -19.27 7.75
N ASP A 314 16.21 -20.40 8.44
CA ASP A 314 17.50 -20.96 8.79
C ASP A 314 18.30 -21.33 7.54
N ALA A 315 17.65 -21.91 6.53
CA ALA A 315 18.28 -22.21 5.24
C ALA A 315 18.78 -20.95 4.52
N LEU A 316 17.97 -19.89 4.49
CA LEU A 316 18.37 -18.60 3.92
C LEU A 316 19.54 -17.96 4.68
N LYS A 317 19.49 -18.00 6.02
CA LYS A 317 20.51 -17.39 6.88
C LYS A 317 21.83 -18.17 6.85
N ALA A 318 21.79 -19.49 6.77
CA ALA A 318 22.98 -20.34 6.70
C ALA A 318 23.79 -20.16 5.41
N ALA A 319 23.16 -19.73 4.32
CA ALA A 319 23.81 -19.49 3.03
C ALA A 319 24.56 -18.15 2.95
N GLU A 320 24.26 -17.18 3.84
CA GLU A 320 24.85 -15.83 3.81
C GLU A 320 26.38 -15.84 3.86
N PRO A 321 27.05 -16.56 4.78
CA PRO A 321 28.51 -16.54 4.88
C PRO A 321 29.23 -17.12 3.64
N GLY A 322 28.61 -18.07 2.93
CA GLY A 322 29.18 -18.71 1.73
C GLY A 322 29.02 -17.88 0.46
N SER A 323 28.22 -16.81 0.50
CA SER A 323 27.91 -16.00 -0.67
C SER A 323 29.01 -15.01 -1.07
N ASP A 324 29.94 -14.69 -0.16
CA ASP A 324 30.87 -13.55 -0.31
C ASP A 324 30.18 -12.23 -0.70
N TYR A 325 28.92 -12.05 -0.28
CA TYR A 325 28.05 -10.93 -0.68
C TYR A 325 27.70 -10.86 -2.17
N ASP A 326 28.01 -11.89 -2.96
CA ASP A 326 27.57 -12.04 -4.35
C ASP A 326 26.16 -12.65 -4.36
N LEU A 327 25.20 -11.89 -4.88
CA LEU A 327 23.79 -12.28 -4.94
C LEU A 327 23.58 -13.57 -5.73
N ASN A 328 24.34 -13.78 -6.81
CA ASN A 328 24.25 -15.00 -7.62
C ASN A 328 24.88 -16.20 -6.89
N LYS A 329 25.90 -15.98 -6.05
CA LYS A 329 26.40 -17.04 -5.15
C LYS A 329 25.39 -17.33 -4.04
N LEU A 330 24.80 -16.32 -3.40
CA LEU A 330 23.77 -16.51 -2.37
C LEU A 330 22.62 -17.40 -2.87
N VAL A 331 22.09 -17.10 -4.07
CA VAL A 331 21.02 -17.92 -4.68
C VAL A 331 21.48 -19.36 -4.94
N ARG A 332 22.75 -19.57 -5.30
CA ARG A 332 23.33 -20.91 -5.49
C ARG A 332 23.52 -21.66 -4.18
N GLU A 333 24.04 -21.01 -3.15
CA GLU A 333 24.28 -21.60 -1.81
C GLU A 333 22.97 -22.05 -1.16
N VAL A 334 21.89 -21.27 -1.27
CA VAL A 334 20.55 -21.70 -0.80
C VAL A 334 20.00 -22.87 -1.63
N SER A 335 20.43 -23.02 -2.88
CA SER A 335 19.97 -24.07 -3.80
C SER A 335 20.77 -25.37 -3.74
N ALA A 336 21.86 -25.42 -2.97
CA ALA A 336 22.78 -26.55 -2.87
C ALA A 336 22.34 -27.58 -1.82
#